data_AF-A0AAD4ISC4-F1
#
_entry.id   AF-A0AAD4ISC4-F1
#
_cell.length_a   1.000
_cell.length_b   1.000
_cell.length_c   1.000
_cell.angle_alpha   90.00
_cell.angle_beta   90.00
_cell.angle_gamma   90.00
#
_symmetry.space_group_name_H-M   'P 1'
#
loop_
_entity.id
_entity.type
_entity.pdbx_description
1 polymer ?
#
loop_
_entity_poly.entity_id
_entity_poly.type
_entity_poly.pdbx_seq_one_letter_code
_entity_poly.pdbx_strand_id
1 'polypeptide(L)' 'MDKSALFTMGLSGQELESIQQLVGFPLGMWPVRYLGIPLAMKRLTILDYSRLINNMQHLSILGQ' A
#
# COMPACT_ATOMS: atom_id res chain seq x y z
N MET A 1 14.55 8.35 11.44
CA MET A 1 13.18 8.04 10.97
C MET A 1 12.92 8.96 9.79
N ASP A 2 13.03 8.44 8.59
CA ASP A 2 12.78 9.21 7.37
C ASP A 2 11.31 9.59 7.29
N LYS A 3 11.05 10.86 6.97
CA LYS A 3 9.69 11.43 6.88
C LYS A 3 8.91 10.92 5.66
N SER A 4 9.62 10.42 4.65
CA SER A 4 9.09 9.99 3.36
C SER A 4 9.76 8.68 2.92
N ALA A 5 9.02 7.82 2.26
CA ALA A 5 9.52 6.56 1.71
C ALA A 5 8.90 6.30 0.32
N LEU A 6 9.66 5.61 -0.54
CA LEU A 6 9.24 5.23 -1.88
C LEU A 6 8.54 3.87 -1.83
N PHE A 7 7.34 3.77 -2.42
CA PHE A 7 6.57 2.54 -2.54
C PHE A 7 6.33 2.23 -4.02
N THR A 8 6.88 1.11 -4.51
CA THR A 8 6.80 0.73 -5.92
C THR A 8 6.29 -0.71 -6.08
N MET A 9 5.76 -1.02 -7.27
CA MET A 9 5.34 -2.36 -7.66
C MET A 9 5.53 -2.54 -9.17
N GLY A 10 5.99 -3.72 -9.60
CA GLY A 10 6.09 -4.07 -11.02
C GLY A 10 7.26 -3.45 -11.79
N LEU A 11 8.26 -2.90 -11.10
CA LEU A 11 9.48 -2.39 -11.72
C LEU A 11 10.60 -3.43 -11.67
N SER A 12 11.48 -3.42 -12.68
CA SER A 12 12.73 -4.19 -12.64
C SER A 12 13.75 -3.54 -11.69
N GLY A 13 14.75 -4.31 -11.22
CA GLY A 13 15.73 -3.83 -10.25
C GLY A 13 16.51 -2.58 -10.70
N GLN A 14 16.86 -2.52 -11.99
CA GLN A 14 17.62 -1.39 -12.56
C GLN A 14 16.78 -0.11 -12.64
N GLU A 15 15.51 -0.22 -13.03
CA GLU A 15 14.58 0.91 -13.06
C GLU A 15 14.30 1.42 -11.65
N LEU A 16 14.13 0.51 -10.69
CA LEU A 16 13.93 0.84 -9.30
C LEU A 16 15.12 1.61 -8.71
N GLU A 17 16.33 1.15 -8.98
CA GLU A 17 17.56 1.80 -8.51
C GLU A 17 17.72 3.19 -9.12
N SER A 18 17.45 3.33 -10.42
CA SER A 18 17.50 4.63 -11.10
C SER A 18 16.51 5.64 -10.51
N ILE A 19 15.28 5.20 -10.24
CA ILE A 19 14.24 6.04 -9.62
C ILE A 19 14.60 6.36 -8.17
N GLN A 20 15.15 5.40 -7.42
CA GLN A 20 15.58 5.62 -6.04
C GLN A 20 16.70 6.67 -5.96
N GLN A 21 17.69 6.59 -6.85
CA GLN A 21 18.77 7.58 -6.94
C GLN A 21 18.24 8.97 -7.32
N LEU A 22 17.24 9.03 -8.22
CA LEU A 22 16.64 10.30 -8.64
C LEU A 22 15.84 10.97 -7.52
N VAL A 23 15.06 10.20 -6.75
CA VAL A 23 14.13 10.72 -5.75
C VAL A 23 14.80 10.93 -4.38
N GLY A 24 15.81 10.12 -4.06
CA GLY A 24 16.55 10.22 -2.79
C GLY A 24 15.79 9.77 -1.55
N PHE A 25 14.62 9.12 -1.71
CA PHE A 25 13.88 8.52 -0.59
C PHE A 25 14.23 7.03 -0.42
N PRO A 26 14.32 6.54 0.83
CA PRO A 26 14.50 5.12 1.07
C PRO A 26 13.28 4.32 0.56
N LEU A 27 13.52 3.08 0.16
CA LEU A 27 12.42 2.17 -0.17
C LEU A 27 11.66 1.80 1.10
N GLY A 28 10.36 2.10 1.09
CA GLY A 28 9.45 1.74 2.16
C GLY A 28 8.91 0.33 1.97
N MET A 29 8.65 -0.34 3.09
CA MET A 29 7.84 -1.55 3.08
C MET A 29 6.37 -1.15 3.09
N TRP A 30 5.61 -1.56 2.08
CA TRP A 30 4.18 -1.25 1.95
C TRP A 30 3.45 -1.43 3.30
N PRO A 31 2.91 -0.34 3.89
CA PRO A 31 2.24 -0.42 5.17
C PRO A 31 0.92 -1.16 4.96
N VAL A 32 0.88 -2.40 5.46
CA VAL A 32 -0.26 -3.31 5.40
C VAL A 32 -0.64 -3.75 3.99
N ARG A 33 -0.83 -5.07 3.85
CA ARG A 33 -1.41 -5.72 2.67
C ARG A 33 -2.56 -4.86 2.16
N TYR A 34 -2.45 -4.45 0.90
CA TYR A 34 -3.49 -3.79 0.14
C TYR A 34 -4.87 -4.15 0.70
N LEU A 35 -5.58 -3.13 1.20
CA LEU A 35 -6.76 -3.22 2.07
C LEU A 35 -7.96 -4.01 1.48
N GLY A 36 -7.78 -4.65 0.33
CA GLY A 36 -8.78 -5.37 -0.42
C GLY A 36 -9.65 -4.44 -1.26
N ILE A 37 -9.27 -3.16 -1.36
CA ILE A 37 -10.02 -2.11 -2.03
C ILE A 37 -9.43 -1.88 -3.42
N PRO A 38 -10.21 -1.93 -4.50
CA PRO A 38 -9.71 -1.69 -5.85
C PRO A 38 -9.17 -0.27 -6.01
N LEU A 39 -7.97 -0.14 -6.57
CA LEU A 39 -7.42 1.13 -7.08
C LEU A 39 -8.22 1.48 -8.33
N ALA A 40 -9.35 2.17 -8.13
CA ALA A 40 -10.25 2.54 -9.20
C ALA A 40 -10.07 4.01 -9.56
N MET A 41 -10.15 4.32 -10.86
CA MET A 41 -10.15 5.70 -11.38
C MET A 41 -11.47 6.45 -11.07
N LYS A 42 -12.43 5.78 -10.39
CA LYS A 42 -13.72 6.32 -9.96
C LYS A 42 -13.79 6.44 -8.44
N ARG A 43 -14.63 7.36 -7.96
CA ARG A 43 -14.97 7.43 -6.53
C ARG A 43 -15.64 6.13 -6.09
N LEU A 44 -15.06 5.49 -5.09
CA LEU A 44 -15.59 4.27 -4.50
C LEU A 44 -16.75 4.59 -3.55
N THR A 45 -17.74 3.71 -3.54
CA THR A 45 -18.89 3.76 -2.64
C THR A 45 -18.60 2.98 -1.37
N ILE A 46 -19.39 3.19 -0.31
CA ILE A 46 -19.20 2.47 0.96
C ILE A 46 -19.24 0.93 0.80
N LEU A 47 -19.97 0.44 -0.20
CA LEU A 47 -20.06 -0.99 -0.52
C LEU A 47 -18.73 -1.55 -1.05
N ASP A 48 -17.96 -0.74 -1.80
CA ASP A 48 -16.64 -1.13 -2.31
C ASP A 48 -15.61 -1.31 -1.17
N TYR A 49 -15.86 -0.71 0.01
CA TYR A 49 -15.03 -0.86 1.21
C TYR A 49 -15.44 -2.03 2.11
N SER A 50 -16.55 -2.72 1.81
CA SER A 50 -17.07 -3.82 2.65
C SER A 50 -16.01 -4.89 2.96
N ARG A 51 -15.20 -5.26 1.96
CA ARG A 51 -14.11 -6.23 2.12
C ARG A 51 -13.05 -5.76 3.11
N LEU A 52 -12.67 -4.48 3.05
CA LEU A 52 -11.75 -3.90 4.03
C LEU A 52 -12.36 -3.98 5.44
N ILE A 53 -13.59 -3.50 5.60
CA ILE A 53 -14.25 -3.44 6.91
C ILE A 53 -14.30 -4.82 7.56
N ASN A 54 -14.67 -5.85 6.79
CA ASN A 54 -14.68 -7.24 7.26
C ASN A 54 -13.27 -7.74 7.66
N ASN A 55 -12.24 -7.41 6.87
CA ASN A 55 -10.86 -7.77 7.20
C ASN A 55 -10.39 -7.10 8.50
N MET A 56 -10.72 -5.83 8.71
CA MET A 56 -10.34 -5.11 9.94
C MET A 56 -11.03 -5.70 11.18
N GLN A 57 -12.32 -6.03 11.07
CA GLN A 57 -13.05 -6.71 12.15
C GLN A 57 -12.44 -8.08 12.46
N HIS A 58 -12.10 -8.88 11.45
CA HIS A 58 -11.47 -10.17 11.66
C HIS A 58 -10.08 -10.05 12.32
N LEU A 59 -9.27 -9.09 11.88
CA LEU A 59 -7.95 -8.82 12.49
C LEU A 59 -8.07 -8.34 13.95
N SER A 60 -9.13 -7.60 14.31
CA SER A 60 -9.37 -7.22 15.71
C SER A 60 -9.75 -8.40 16.62
N ILE A 61 -10.27 -9.49 16.06
CA ILE A 61 -10.66 -10.70 16.81
C ILE A 61 -9.46 -11.63 17.02
N LEU A 62 -8.50 -11.64 16.09
CA LEU A 62 -7.26 -12.42 16.19
C LEU A 62 -6.16 -11.75 17.04
N GLY A 63 -6.35 -10.49 17.41
CA GLY A 63 -5.43 -9.73 18.26
C GLY A 63 -5.83 -9.66 19.74
N GLN A 64 -6.82 -10.46 20.18
CA GLN A 64 -7.22 -10.61 21.58
C GLN A 64 -6.85 -11.99 22.12
#